data_AF-A0A810NA02-F1
#
_entry.id   AF-A0A810NA02-F1
#
_cell.length_a   1.000
_cell.length_b   1.000
_cell.length_c   1.000
_cell.angle_alpha   90.00
_cell.angle_beta   90.00
_cell.angle_gamma   90.00
#
_symmetry.space_group_name_H-M   'P 1'
#
loop_
_entity.id
_entity.type
_entity.pdbx_description
1 polymer ?
#
loop_
_entity_poly.entity_id
_entity_poly.type
_entity_poly.pdbx_seq_one_letter_code
_entity_poly.pdbx_strand_id
1 'polypeptide(L)'
;MLFTRPEALSAATADVYREWLRAAGKTGDRAVVECGRQLDPWQVVRAGLVPYWCESATRRSVAGAELWLAGSSAFSSVDVLPDPPGMASPVLAGLPQWRAAASFGRRRGAVDRLAARGYPTSAVPTGHATEVLRNQPYDLPAPKPLRIVDALTGLRDSGTQQGLLIC
;
A
#
# COMPACT_ATOMS: atom_id res chain seq x y z
N MET A 1 4.66 -8.87 -19.97
CA MET A 1 3.74 -8.59 -18.86
C MET A 1 3.26 -7.15 -19.01
N LEU A 2 1.95 -6.95 -19.25
CA LEU A 2 1.36 -5.63 -19.44
C LEU A 2 0.32 -5.40 -18.35
N PHE A 3 0.52 -4.37 -17.53
CA PHE A 3 -0.48 -3.91 -16.58
C PHE A 3 -1.19 -2.73 -17.21
N THR A 4 -2.50 -2.86 -17.46
CA THR A 4 -3.31 -1.80 -18.07
C THR A 4 -3.56 -0.63 -17.13
N ARG A 5 -3.35 -0.84 -15.82
CA ARG A 5 -3.60 0.14 -14.77
C ARG A 5 -2.53 0.04 -13.67
N PRO A 6 -2.06 1.17 -13.12
CA PRO A 6 -1.10 1.19 -12.02
C PRO A 6 -1.57 0.42 -10.78
N GLU A 7 -2.88 0.44 -10.48
CA GLU A 7 -3.44 -0.26 -9.32
C GLU A 7 -3.25 -1.78 -9.41
N ALA A 8 -3.30 -2.35 -10.61
CA ALA A 8 -3.11 -3.78 -10.83
C ALA A 8 -1.65 -4.20 -10.57
N LEU A 9 -0.69 -3.36 -10.99
CA LEU A 9 0.72 -3.60 -10.68
C LEU A 9 1.01 -3.46 -9.18
N SER A 10 0.39 -2.46 -8.53
CA SER A 10 0.51 -2.27 -7.09
C SER A 10 0.00 -3.48 -6.32
N ALA A 11 -1.21 -3.96 -6.63
CA ALA A 11 -1.80 -5.13 -6.00
C ALA A 11 -0.94 -6.40 -6.21
N ALA A 12 -0.53 -6.68 -7.45
CA ALA A 12 0.33 -7.83 -7.73
C ALA A 12 1.65 -7.77 -6.97
N THR A 13 2.24 -6.57 -6.86
CA THR A 13 3.47 -6.38 -6.08
C THR A 13 3.22 -6.56 -4.59
N ALA A 14 2.10 -6.08 -4.06
CA ALA A 14 1.70 -6.27 -2.67
C ALA A 14 1.59 -7.78 -2.33
N ASP A 15 1.00 -8.57 -3.23
CA ASP A 15 0.86 -10.01 -3.06
C ASP A 15 2.22 -10.72 -3.06
N VAL A 16 3.13 -10.36 -3.99
CA VAL A 16 4.53 -10.85 -3.98
C VAL A 16 5.24 -10.52 -2.67
N TYR A 17 5.11 -9.29 -2.18
CA TYR A 17 5.74 -8.87 -0.92
C TYR A 17 5.18 -9.65 0.27
N ARG A 18 3.87 -9.89 0.28
CA ARG A 18 3.19 -10.63 1.32
C ARG A 18 3.71 -12.07 1.41
N GLU A 19 3.81 -12.75 0.28
CA GLU A 19 4.33 -14.12 0.21
C GLU A 19 5.81 -14.17 0.57
N TRP A 20 6.61 -13.24 0.06
CA TRP A 20 8.03 -13.11 0.40
C TRP A 20 8.26 -12.91 1.90
N LEU A 21 7.49 -12.03 2.53
CA LEU A 21 7.54 -11.81 3.98
C LEU A 21 7.17 -13.10 4.74
N ARG A 22 6.10 -13.79 4.33
CA ARG A 22 5.69 -15.06 4.95
C ARG A 22 6.74 -16.15 4.79
N ALA A 23 7.35 -16.28 3.62
CA ALA A 23 8.44 -17.22 3.37
C ALA A 23 9.69 -16.92 4.22
N ALA A 24 9.89 -15.66 4.62
CA ALA A 24 10.92 -15.25 5.56
C ALA A 24 10.52 -15.41 7.05
N GLY A 25 9.39 -16.08 7.34
CA GLY A 25 8.89 -16.29 8.70
C GLY A 25 8.20 -15.08 9.33
N LYS A 26 7.89 -14.04 8.54
CA LYS A 26 7.11 -12.88 8.98
C LYS A 26 5.62 -13.15 8.84
N THR A 27 4.80 -12.31 9.46
CA THR A 27 3.34 -12.50 9.38
C THR A 27 2.78 -12.19 7.99
N GLY A 28 3.35 -11.19 7.31
CA GLY A 28 2.78 -10.63 6.07
C GLY A 28 1.32 -10.20 6.25
N ASP A 29 0.94 -9.77 7.45
CA ASP A 29 -0.45 -9.41 7.81
C ASP A 29 -0.61 -7.94 8.19
N ARG A 30 0.43 -7.13 8.02
CA ARG A 30 0.39 -5.67 8.21
C ARG A 30 0.63 -5.01 6.87
N ALA A 31 -0.27 -4.12 6.45
CA ALA A 31 -0.16 -3.41 5.19
C ALA A 31 -0.03 -1.90 5.40
N VAL A 32 0.54 -1.24 4.39
CA VAL A 32 0.53 0.22 4.28
C VAL A 32 0.05 0.62 2.89
N VAL A 33 -0.90 1.55 2.84
CA VAL A 33 -1.37 2.19 1.61
C VAL A 33 -0.73 3.57 1.51
N GLU A 34 0.18 3.73 0.58
CA GLU A 34 0.92 4.97 0.33
C GLU A 34 0.39 5.65 -0.93
N CYS A 35 0.62 6.96 -1.09
CA CYS A 35 0.09 7.72 -2.22
C CYS A 35 1.08 8.77 -2.71
N GLY A 36 1.22 8.90 -4.04
CA GLY A 36 1.94 10.02 -4.66
C GLY A 36 3.35 10.21 -4.10
N ARG A 37 3.61 11.39 -3.52
CA ARG A 37 4.93 11.74 -2.97
C ARG A 37 5.25 11.09 -1.63
N GLN A 38 4.26 10.46 -0.99
CA GLN A 38 4.36 9.85 0.34
C GLN A 38 4.66 8.35 0.23
N LEU A 39 5.74 7.99 -0.46
CA LEU A 39 6.20 6.61 -0.66
C LEU A 39 7.60 6.41 -0.05
N ASP A 40 7.79 5.36 0.75
CA ASP A 40 9.11 4.93 1.21
C ASP A 40 9.27 3.40 1.23
N PRO A 41 9.62 2.79 0.08
CA PRO A 41 9.72 1.33 -0.03
C PRO A 41 10.78 0.73 0.91
N TRP A 42 11.81 1.50 1.29
CA TRP A 42 12.86 1.01 2.19
C TRP A 42 12.35 0.85 3.61
N GLN A 43 11.61 1.84 4.12
CA GLN A 43 11.06 1.76 5.47
C GLN A 43 9.90 0.76 5.56
N VAL A 44 9.13 0.55 4.48
CA VAL A 44 8.13 -0.53 4.39
C VAL A 44 8.78 -1.89 4.61
N VAL A 45 9.83 -2.22 3.86
CA VAL A 45 10.55 -3.50 3.99
C VAL A 45 11.14 -3.64 5.39
N ARG A 46 11.78 -2.58 5.88
CA ARG A 46 12.38 -2.54 7.23
C ARG A 46 11.36 -2.85 8.33
N ALA A 47 10.15 -2.34 8.19
CA ALA A 47 9.05 -2.54 9.14
C ALA A 47 8.29 -3.85 8.92
N GLY A 48 8.61 -4.64 7.88
CA GLY A 48 7.91 -5.88 7.55
C GLY A 48 6.46 -5.66 7.10
N LEU A 49 6.21 -4.57 6.38
CA LEU A 49 4.88 -4.19 5.89
C LEU A 49 4.66 -4.65 4.44
N VAL A 50 3.41 -4.92 4.09
CA VAL A 50 2.98 -5.17 2.72
C VAL A 50 2.64 -3.82 2.06
N PRO A 51 3.35 -3.39 1.01
CA PRO A 51 3.09 -2.10 0.37
C PRO A 51 1.93 -2.18 -0.62
N TYR A 52 1.13 -1.13 -0.66
CA TYR A 52 0.27 -0.81 -1.79
C TYR A 52 0.43 0.69 -2.09
N TRP A 53 0.64 1.07 -3.35
CA TRP A 53 0.73 2.47 -3.75
C TRP A 53 -0.43 2.89 -4.64
N CYS A 54 -1.02 4.02 -4.28
CA CYS A 54 -1.87 4.80 -5.16
C CYS A 54 -0.97 5.76 -5.96
N GLU A 55 -1.04 5.72 -7.29
CA GLU A 55 -0.32 6.69 -8.15
C GLU A 55 -0.71 8.14 -7.82
N SER A 56 -1.99 8.36 -7.50
CA SER A 56 -2.54 9.67 -7.15
C SER A 56 -3.69 9.54 -6.14
N ALA A 57 -4.11 10.68 -5.59
CA ALA A 57 -5.24 10.74 -4.67
C ALA A 57 -6.62 10.70 -5.38
N THR A 58 -6.71 10.19 -6.60
CA THR A 58 -8.00 10.05 -7.29
C THR A 58 -8.87 9.00 -6.61
N ARG A 59 -10.20 9.19 -6.64
CA ARG A 59 -11.14 8.20 -6.08
C ARG A 59 -10.94 6.81 -6.66
N ARG A 60 -10.60 6.73 -7.95
CA ARG A 60 -10.35 5.49 -8.68
C ARG A 60 -9.13 4.75 -8.15
N SER A 61 -8.02 5.45 -7.92
CA SER A 61 -6.80 4.82 -7.39
C SER A 61 -7.04 4.29 -5.97
N VAL A 62 -7.74 5.04 -5.13
CA VAL A 62 -8.12 4.58 -3.77
C VAL A 62 -9.10 3.41 -3.81
N ALA A 63 -10.07 3.43 -4.73
CA ALA A 63 -10.98 2.30 -4.92
C ALA A 63 -10.24 1.03 -5.35
N GLY A 64 -9.14 1.15 -6.10
CA GLY A 64 -8.25 0.01 -6.38
C GLY A 64 -7.66 -0.61 -5.11
N ALA A 65 -7.21 0.23 -4.17
CA ALA A 65 -6.70 -0.24 -2.87
C ALA A 65 -7.81 -0.92 -2.06
N GLU A 66 -9.00 -0.32 -2.01
CA GLU A 66 -10.16 -0.89 -1.31
C GLU A 66 -10.57 -2.26 -1.88
N LEU A 67 -10.59 -2.40 -3.21
CA LEU A 67 -10.88 -3.66 -3.89
C LEU A 67 -9.82 -4.73 -3.60
N TRP A 68 -8.54 -4.37 -3.66
CA TRP A 68 -7.46 -5.30 -3.32
C TRP A 68 -7.50 -5.73 -1.86
N LEU A 69 -7.71 -4.78 -0.93
CA LEU A 69 -7.85 -5.08 0.50
C LEU A 69 -9.05 -6.00 0.78
N ALA A 70 -10.17 -5.78 0.10
CA ALA A 70 -11.37 -6.60 0.22
C ALA A 70 -11.18 -8.02 -0.35
N GLY A 71 -10.42 -8.16 -1.44
CA GLY A 71 -10.11 -9.45 -2.06
C GLY A 71 -8.97 -10.22 -1.39
N SER A 72 -8.18 -9.55 -0.55
CA SER A 72 -7.02 -10.13 0.12
C SER A 72 -7.39 -10.91 1.38
N SER A 73 -6.52 -11.84 1.79
CA SER A 73 -6.61 -12.38 3.16
C SER A 73 -6.46 -11.23 4.17
N ALA A 74 -7.25 -11.26 5.25
CA ALA A 74 -7.37 -10.12 6.16
C ALA A 74 -6.01 -9.65 6.73
N PHE A 75 -5.87 -8.33 6.87
CA PHE A 75 -4.72 -7.71 7.52
C PHE A 75 -5.03 -7.41 8.99
N SER A 76 -4.07 -7.64 9.88
CA SER A 76 -4.17 -7.21 11.26
C SER A 76 -4.08 -5.70 11.39
N SER A 77 -3.26 -5.04 10.57
CA SER A 77 -3.21 -3.59 10.49
C SER A 77 -3.13 -3.05 9.07
N VAL A 78 -3.79 -1.92 8.84
CA VAL A 78 -3.66 -1.12 7.61
C VAL A 78 -3.41 0.34 8.01
N ASP A 79 -2.18 0.80 7.78
CA ASP A 79 -1.83 2.21 7.91
C ASP A 79 -1.95 2.88 6.52
N VAL A 80 -2.45 4.12 6.45
CA VAL A 80 -2.69 4.83 5.19
C VAL A 80 -1.98 6.18 5.23
N LEU A 81 -1.10 6.43 4.25
CA LEU A 81 -0.31 7.65 4.09
C LEU A 81 -0.75 8.39 2.82
N PRO A 82 -1.86 9.17 2.89
CA PRO A 82 -2.35 9.88 1.72
C PRO A 82 -1.48 11.09 1.41
N ASP A 83 -1.38 11.45 0.13
CA ASP A 83 -0.79 12.71 -0.33
C ASP A 83 -1.93 13.70 -0.61
N PRO A 84 -2.09 14.77 0.21
CA PRO A 84 -3.18 15.71 0.02
C PRO A 84 -3.06 16.44 -1.33
N PRO A 85 -4.12 16.45 -2.16
CA PRO A 85 -4.06 17.02 -3.50
C PRO A 85 -4.01 18.56 -3.54
N GLY A 86 -4.09 19.24 -2.39
CA GLY A 86 -4.09 20.70 -2.28
C GLY A 86 -5.44 21.36 -2.57
N MET A 87 -6.43 20.60 -3.05
CA MET A 87 -7.75 21.10 -3.41
C MET A 87 -8.85 20.07 -3.18
N ALA A 88 -10.05 20.55 -2.85
CA ALA A 88 -11.24 19.71 -2.83
C ALA A 88 -11.78 19.54 -4.26
N SER A 89 -12.07 18.30 -4.65
CA SER A 89 -12.62 17.98 -5.97
C SER A 89 -13.42 16.67 -5.91
N PRO A 90 -14.54 16.55 -6.64
CA PRO A 90 -15.34 15.33 -6.66
C PRO A 90 -14.61 14.13 -7.27
N VAL A 91 -13.60 14.34 -8.12
CA VAL A 91 -12.80 13.25 -8.71
C VAL A 91 -11.68 12.74 -7.78
N LEU A 92 -11.38 13.50 -6.72
CA LEU A 92 -10.36 13.17 -5.72
C LEU A 92 -11.00 12.46 -4.51
N ALA A 93 -10.24 11.55 -3.92
CA ALA A 93 -10.63 10.82 -2.73
C ALA A 93 -10.73 11.79 -1.56
N GLY A 94 -11.86 11.77 -0.85
CA GLY A 94 -12.00 12.50 0.40
C GLY A 94 -11.37 11.73 1.56
N LEU A 95 -11.15 12.41 2.68
CA LEU A 95 -10.71 11.77 3.93
C LEU A 95 -11.59 10.57 4.35
N PRO A 96 -12.94 10.58 4.17
CA PRO A 96 -13.75 9.40 4.46
C PRO A 96 -13.35 8.15 3.67
N GLN A 97 -12.92 8.28 2.41
CA GLN A 97 -12.51 7.13 1.59
C GLN A 97 -11.16 6.58 2.08
N TRP A 98 -10.20 7.43 2.41
CA TRP A 98 -8.95 6.99 3.03
C TRP A 98 -9.16 6.26 4.36
N ARG A 99 -10.13 6.72 5.16
CA ARG A 99 -10.53 6.04 6.40
C ARG A 99 -11.21 4.69 6.13
N ALA A 100 -11.99 4.57 5.05
CA ALA A 100 -12.58 3.31 4.63
C ALA A 100 -11.48 2.30 4.24
N ALA A 101 -10.47 2.72 3.47
CA ALA A 101 -9.31 1.88 3.19
C ALA A 101 -8.57 1.43 4.47
N ALA A 102 -8.35 2.34 5.43
CA ALA A 102 -7.73 1.99 6.72
C ALA A 102 -8.56 0.98 7.53
N SER A 103 -9.89 0.98 7.37
CA SER A 103 -10.80 0.14 8.16
C SER A 103 -10.68 -1.37 7.87
N PHE A 104 -10.00 -1.76 6.79
CA PHE A 104 -9.70 -3.17 6.51
C PHE A 104 -8.71 -3.80 7.50
N GLY A 105 -8.01 -3.00 8.32
CA GLY A 105 -7.16 -3.49 9.40
C GLY A 105 -7.97 -4.02 10.59
N ARG A 106 -7.90 -5.33 10.85
CA ARG A 106 -8.72 -6.02 11.86
C ARG A 106 -8.46 -5.57 13.31
N ARG A 107 -7.20 -5.31 13.65
CA ARG A 107 -6.78 -4.88 15.00
C ARG A 107 -6.50 -3.38 15.03
N ARG A 108 -6.00 -2.82 13.92
CA ARG A 108 -5.66 -1.40 13.82
C ARG A 108 -5.85 -0.89 12.39
N GLY A 109 -6.58 0.21 12.24
CA GLY A 109 -6.64 0.97 11.00
C GLY A 109 -6.32 2.43 11.30
N ALA A 110 -5.36 3.02 10.60
CA ALA A 110 -5.01 4.43 10.81
C ALA A 110 -4.75 5.16 9.50
N VAL A 111 -5.23 6.39 9.42
CA VAL A 111 -4.77 7.37 8.42
C VAL A 111 -3.76 8.28 9.10
N ASP A 112 -2.67 8.61 8.41
CA ASP A 112 -1.66 9.54 8.90
C ASP A 112 -2.30 10.79 9.49
N ARG A 113 -1.92 11.12 10.73
CA ARG A 113 -2.57 12.18 11.50
C ARG A 113 -2.29 13.56 10.93
N LEU A 114 -1.08 13.77 10.40
CA LEU A 114 -0.67 15.05 9.84
C LEU A 114 -1.47 15.32 8.57
N ALA A 115 -1.49 14.36 7.63
CA ALA A 115 -2.27 14.43 6.42
C ALA A 115 -3.77 14.59 6.73
N ALA A 116 -4.33 13.79 7.65
CA ALA A 116 -5.74 13.82 7.99
C ALA A 116 -6.21 15.15 8.60
N ARG A 117 -5.35 15.88 9.30
CA ARG A 117 -5.70 17.15 9.96
C ARG A 117 -6.00 18.26 8.95
N GLY A 118 -5.30 18.30 7.82
CA GLY A 118 -5.42 19.35 6.82
C GLY A 118 -5.97 18.88 5.47
N TYR A 119 -6.41 17.62 5.38
CA TYR A 119 -6.91 17.04 4.14
C TYR A 119 -8.18 17.77 3.65
N PRO A 120 -8.31 18.11 2.34
CA PRO A 120 -7.38 17.81 1.24
C PRO A 120 -6.37 18.94 0.93
N THR A 121 -6.43 20.07 1.64
CA THR A 121 -5.80 21.33 1.20
C THR A 121 -4.38 21.54 1.69
N SER A 122 -4.04 21.05 2.88
CA SER A 122 -2.71 21.26 3.46
C SER A 122 -1.71 20.25 2.91
N ALA A 123 -0.63 20.74 2.30
CA ALA A 123 0.46 19.89 1.85
C ALA A 123 1.17 19.19 3.02
N VAL A 124 1.70 18.01 2.75
CA VAL A 124 2.54 17.23 3.68
C VAL A 124 3.98 17.25 3.15
N PRO A 125 5.01 17.41 4.02
CA PRO A 125 6.40 17.35 3.58
C PRO A 125 6.74 16.04 2.86
N THR A 126 7.59 16.09 1.83
CA THR A 126 7.94 14.91 1.02
C THR A 126 8.56 13.77 1.84
N GLY A 127 9.33 14.09 2.89
CA GLY A 127 9.99 13.09 3.76
C GLY A 127 9.11 12.58 4.90
N HIS A 128 7.83 12.98 4.96
CA HIS A 128 6.95 12.64 6.09
C HIS A 128 6.66 11.14 6.14
N ALA A 129 6.43 10.48 5.00
CA ALA A 129 6.25 9.02 4.94
C ALA A 129 7.44 8.28 5.58
N THR A 130 8.67 8.68 5.28
CA THR A 130 9.88 8.14 5.91
C THR A 130 9.86 8.32 7.42
N GLU A 131 9.48 9.50 7.92
CA GLU A 131 9.42 9.78 9.36
C GLU A 131 8.38 8.90 10.06
N VAL A 132 7.18 8.81 9.50
CA VAL A 132 6.10 7.96 10.03
C VAL A 132 6.51 6.49 10.04
N LEU A 133 7.06 5.99 8.94
CA LEU A 133 7.44 4.58 8.82
C LEU A 133 8.69 4.23 9.62
N ARG A 134 9.61 5.17 9.84
CA ARG A 134 10.78 4.96 10.73
C ARG A 134 10.36 4.69 12.18
N ASN A 135 9.24 5.27 12.61
CA ASN A 135 8.67 5.07 13.94
C ASN A 135 7.93 3.73 14.10
N GLN A 136 7.72 2.97 13.02
CA GLN A 136 7.20 1.62 13.13
C GLN A 136 8.27 0.67 13.71
N PRO A 137 7.86 -0.36 14.48
CA PRO A 137 8.79 -1.36 15.00
C PRO A 137 9.56 -2.05 13.87
N TYR A 138 10.87 -2.22 14.08
CA TYR A 138 11.72 -2.94 13.15
C TYR A 138 11.36 -4.43 13.19
N ASP A 139 11.13 -5.05 12.03
CA ASP A 139 10.79 -6.46 11.95
C ASP A 139 12.05 -7.31 11.70
N LEU A 140 12.84 -7.56 12.75
CA LEU A 140 14.08 -8.34 12.68
C LEU A 140 13.84 -9.86 12.75
N PRO A 141 14.68 -10.68 12.09
CA PRO A 141 15.74 -10.29 11.14
C PRO A 141 15.15 -9.79 9.82
N ALA A 142 15.90 -9.00 9.06
CA ALA A 142 15.49 -8.57 7.74
C ALA A 142 15.32 -9.79 6.81
N PRO A 143 14.29 -9.83 5.95
CA PRO A 143 14.14 -10.88 4.95
C PRO A 143 15.35 -10.96 4.02
N LYS A 144 15.69 -12.17 3.55
CA LYS A 144 16.70 -12.32 2.49
C LYS A 144 16.22 -11.61 1.21
N PRO A 145 17.12 -11.05 0.39
CA PRO A 145 16.75 -10.42 -0.87
C PRO A 145 15.86 -11.33 -1.73
N LEU A 146 14.77 -10.76 -2.25
CA LEU A 146 13.87 -11.46 -3.15
C LEU A 146 14.60 -11.77 -4.46
N ARG A 147 14.61 -13.05 -4.87
CA ARG A 147 15.21 -13.42 -6.16
C ARG A 147 14.31 -12.97 -7.30
N ILE A 148 14.90 -12.55 -8.40
CA ILE A 148 14.15 -12.09 -9.57
C ILE A 148 13.17 -13.15 -10.11
N VAL A 149 13.54 -14.43 -10.06
CA VAL A 149 12.68 -15.54 -10.50
C VAL A 149 11.43 -15.69 -9.63
N ASP A 150 11.56 -15.49 -8.33
CA ASP A 150 10.44 -15.57 -7.39
C ASP A 150 9.51 -14.36 -7.59
N ALA A 151 10.10 -13.16 -7.77
CA ALA A 151 9.34 -11.95 -8.07
C ALA A 151 8.53 -12.08 -9.36
N LEU A 152 9.14 -12.54 -10.45
CA LEU A 152 8.45 -12.72 -11.73
C LEU A 152 7.37 -13.80 -11.69
N THR A 153 7.58 -14.85 -10.90
CA THR A 153 6.59 -15.92 -10.70
C THR A 153 5.37 -15.37 -9.94
N GLY A 154 5.59 -14.74 -8.78
CA GLY A 154 4.50 -14.16 -8.00
C GLY A 154 3.73 -13.07 -8.76
N LEU A 155 4.41 -12.25 -9.56
CA LEU A 155 3.75 -11.25 -10.41
C LEU A 155 2.82 -11.90 -11.44
N ARG A 156 3.23 -13.01 -12.08
CA ARG A 156 2.39 -13.74 -13.04
C ARG A 156 1.16 -14.36 -12.36
N ASP A 157 1.37 -14.98 -11.20
CA ASP A 157 0.31 -15.66 -10.45
C ASP A 157 -0.72 -14.68 -9.86
N SER A 158 -0.28 -13.49 -9.47
CA SER A 158 -1.16 -12.44 -8.97
C SER A 158 -1.94 -11.75 -10.09
N GLY A 159 -1.35 -11.65 -11.29
CA GLY A 159 -1.97 -11.02 -12.45
C GLY A 159 -3.25 -11.72 -12.92
N THR A 160 -3.28 -13.05 -12.92
CA THR A 160 -4.43 -13.84 -13.39
C THR A 160 -5.71 -13.60 -12.58
N GLN A 161 -5.61 -13.23 -11.30
CA GLN A 161 -6.77 -12.94 -10.43
C GLN A 161 -7.41 -11.56 -10.70
N GLN A 162 -6.71 -10.63 -11.38
CA GLN A 162 -7.17 -9.24 -11.58
C GLN A 162 -7.46 -8.87 -13.06
N GLY A 163 -7.63 -9.87 -13.93
CA GLY A 163 -8.00 -9.67 -15.34
C GLY A 163 -6.83 -9.40 -16.28
N LEU A 164 -5.72 -10.11 -16.10
CA LEU A 164 -4.50 -9.95 -16.89
C LEU A 164 -4.46 -10.90 -18.10
N LEU A 165 -4.14 -10.36 -19.27
CA LEU A 165 -3.77 -11.13 -20.47
C LEU A 165 -2.26 -11.36 -20.45
N ILE A 166 -1.86 -12.63 -20.33
CA ILE A 166 -0.48 -13.08 -20.51
C ILE A 166 -0.38 -13.59 -21.96
N CYS A 167 0.32 -12.84 -22.81
CA CYS A 167 0.93 -13.40 -24.01
C CYS A 167 2.40 -13.68 -23.72
#